data_AF-A0A842QTK5-F1
#
_entry.id   AF-A0A842QTK5-F1
#
_cell.length_a   1.000
_cell.length_b   1.000
_cell.length_c   1.000
_cell.angle_alpha   90.00
_cell.angle_beta   90.00
_cell.angle_gamma   90.00
#
_symmetry.space_group_name_H-M   'P 1'
#
loop_
_entity.id
_entity.type
_entity.pdbx_description
1 polymer ?
#
loop_
_entity_poly.entity_id
_entity_poly.type
_entity_poly.pdbx_seq_one_letter_code
_entity_poly.pdbx_strand_id
1 'polypeptide(L)'
;MGVLAYLLLAVMFWGIAPIFGKLGLEKISPILAISIRSFGISIILLIVLLVSGQIQGVWNMNRRSAGLILAEGICAGLLGHFAYYYALKAGEVSYTVLLARSAPIVTVILSYVILGDRLTPIQIGGVALILTGSILMNL
;
A
#
# COMPACT_ATOMS: atom_id res chain seq x y z
N MET A 1 19.74 -1.99 12.98
CA MET A 1 18.77 -1.00 13.49
C MET A 1 17.99 -0.23 12.42
N GLY A 2 18.40 -0.20 11.14
CA GLY A 2 17.73 0.63 10.11
C GLY A 2 16.32 0.16 9.68
N VAL A 3 16.15 -1.11 9.31
CA VAL A 3 14.88 -1.60 8.72
C VAL A 3 13.70 -1.47 9.68
N LEU A 4 13.88 -1.85 10.95
CA LEU A 4 12.82 -1.77 11.95
C LEU A 4 12.33 -0.33 12.16
N ALA A 5 13.24 0.66 12.16
CA ALA A 5 12.87 2.06 12.29
C ALA A 5 12.02 2.54 11.11
N TYR A 6 12.40 2.20 9.87
CA TYR A 6 11.60 2.52 8.69
C TYR A 6 10.23 1.85 8.71
N LEU A 7 10.15 0.60 9.17
CA LEU A 7 8.89 -0.13 9.30
C LEU A 7 7.98 0.50 10.36
N LEU A 8 8.52 0.89 11.51
CA LEU A 8 7.73 1.56 12.56
C LEU A 8 7.18 2.90 12.07
N LEU A 9 8.00 3.67 11.37
CA LEU A 9 7.56 4.92 10.75
C LEU A 9 6.46 4.68 9.71
N ALA A 10 6.63 3.67 8.86
CA ALA A 10 5.63 3.29 7.86
C ALA A 10 4.30 2.87 8.52
N VAL A 11 4.34 2.01 9.54
CA VAL A 11 3.14 1.55 10.25
C VAL A 11 2.41 2.70 10.94
N MET A 12 3.15 3.64 11.53
CA MET A 12 2.56 4.84 12.14
C MET A 12 1.78 5.66 11.10
N PHE A 13 2.41 6.00 9.97
CA PHE A 13 1.73 6.78 8.92
C PHE A 13 0.62 5.99 8.23
N TRP A 14 0.77 4.68 8.04
CA TRP A 14 -0.28 3.80 7.51
C TRP A 14 -1.44 3.60 8.48
N GLY A 15 -1.24 3.81 9.79
CA GLY A 15 -2.31 3.83 10.78
C GLY A 15 -3.10 5.14 10.78
N ILE A 16 -2.41 6.28 10.58
CA ILE A 16 -3.03 7.60 10.61
C ILE A 16 -3.72 7.94 9.27
N ALA A 17 -3.10 7.61 8.14
CA ALA A 17 -3.59 8.00 6.80
C ALA A 17 -5.06 7.60 6.49
N PRO A 18 -5.55 6.40 6.87
CA PRO A 18 -6.95 6.02 6.66
C PRO A 18 -7.95 6.94 7.35
N ILE A 19 -7.59 7.57 8.47
CA ILE A 19 -8.46 8.50 9.20
C ILE A 19 -8.68 9.74 8.35
N PHE A 20 -7.61 10.35 7.83
CA PHE A 20 -7.70 11.48 6.89
C PHE A 20 -8.44 11.08 5.61
N GLY A 21 -8.19 9.87 5.09
CA GLY A 21 -8.91 9.34 3.93
C GLY A 21 -10.41 9.27 4.15
N LYS A 22 -10.86 8.71 5.28
CA LYS A 22 -12.28 8.59 5.63
C LYS A 22 -12.94 9.96 5.78
N LEU A 23 -12.31 10.88 6.50
CA LEU A 23 -12.81 12.24 6.70
C LEU A 23 -12.92 12.98 5.36
N GLY A 24 -11.91 12.87 4.49
CA GLY A 24 -11.91 13.48 3.18
C GLY A 24 -12.97 12.90 2.23
N LEU A 25 -13.42 11.67 2.44
CA LEU A 25 -14.39 10.97 1.57
C LEU A 25 -15.87 11.30 1.84
N GLU A 26 -16.17 12.07 2.90
CA GLU A 26 -17.54 12.34 3.34
C GLU A 26 -18.44 12.86 2.20
N LYS A 27 -17.93 13.84 1.43
CA LYS A 27 -18.71 14.56 0.40
C LYS A 27 -18.21 14.39 -1.03
N ILE A 28 -17.20 13.55 -1.25
CA ILE A 28 -16.59 13.36 -2.59
C ILE A 28 -16.55 11.89 -3.00
N SER A 29 -16.45 11.63 -4.30
CA SER A 29 -16.29 10.27 -4.81
C SER A 29 -14.88 9.72 -4.52
N PRO A 30 -14.73 8.40 -4.30
CA PRO A 30 -13.43 7.76 -4.12
C PRO A 30 -12.42 8.07 -5.23
N ILE A 31 -12.85 8.07 -6.48
CA ILE A 31 -11.96 8.36 -7.62
C ILE A 31 -11.45 9.81 -7.60
N LEU A 32 -12.29 10.78 -7.20
CA LEU A 32 -11.89 12.17 -7.05
C LEU A 32 -10.87 12.32 -5.91
N ALA A 33 -11.13 11.68 -4.77
CA ALA A 33 -10.21 11.69 -3.63
C ALA A 33 -8.83 11.13 -3.98
N ILE A 34 -8.78 9.97 -4.66
CA ILE A 34 -7.53 9.35 -5.10
C ILE A 34 -6.82 10.24 -6.12
N SER A 35 -7.55 10.88 -7.04
CA SER A 35 -6.96 11.77 -8.04
C SER A 35 -6.29 12.98 -7.41
N ILE A 36 -6.99 13.68 -6.50
CA ILE A 36 -6.44 14.83 -5.77
C ILE A 36 -5.22 14.42 -4.95
N ARG A 37 -5.33 13.30 -4.22
CA ARG A 37 -4.24 12.74 -3.41
C ARG A 37 -3.00 12.43 -4.26
N SER A 38 -3.18 11.72 -5.36
CA SER A 38 -2.10 11.26 -6.24
C SER A 38 -1.43 12.42 -6.98
N PHE A 39 -2.21 13.41 -7.42
CA PHE A 39 -1.66 14.60 -8.05
C PHE A 39 -0.86 15.45 -7.05
N GLY A 40 -1.42 15.69 -5.85
CA GLY A 40 -0.75 16.43 -4.79
C GLY A 40 0.58 15.81 -4.37
N ILE A 41 0.61 14.49 -4.15
CA ILE A 41 1.86 13.81 -3.77
C ILE A 41 2.86 13.77 -4.93
N SER A 42 2.41 13.65 -6.19
CA SER A 42 3.31 13.65 -7.35
C SER A 42 4.06 14.97 -7.50
N ILE A 43 3.40 16.11 -7.26
CA ILE A 43 4.05 17.43 -7.26
C ILE A 43 5.13 17.49 -6.17
N ILE A 44 4.79 17.07 -4.94
CA ILE A 44 5.73 17.08 -3.81
C ILE A 44 6.94 16.20 -4.13
N LEU A 45 6.73 14.99 -4.65
CA LEU A 45 7.80 14.07 -5.02
C LEU A 45 8.69 14.63 -6.15
N LEU A 46 8.09 15.30 -7.13
CA LEU A 46 8.86 15.97 -8.18
C LEU A 46 9.77 17.07 -7.62
N ILE A 47 9.27 17.89 -6.69
CA ILE A 47 10.08 18.92 -6.02
C ILE A 47 11.23 18.27 -5.25
N VAL A 48 10.95 17.22 -4.46
CA VAL A 48 11.98 16.48 -3.71
C VAL A 48 13.03 15.89 -4.65
N LEU A 49 12.62 15.34 -5.79
CA LEU A 49 13.52 14.77 -6.79
C LEU A 49 14.45 15.82 -7.43
N LEU A 50 13.91 17.01 -7.69
CA LEU A 50 14.69 18.14 -8.22
C LEU A 50 15.69 18.66 -7.18
N VAL A 51 15.25 18.89 -5.94
CA VAL A 51 16.09 19.42 -4.86
C VAL A 51 17.18 18.41 -4.44
N SER A 52 16.88 17.11 -4.47
CA SER A 52 17.86 16.06 -4.15
C SER A 52 18.87 15.79 -5.26
N GLY A 53 18.72 16.41 -6.45
CA GLY A 53 19.59 16.20 -7.60
C GLY A 53 19.46 14.81 -8.26
N GLN A 54 18.48 14.01 -7.83
CA GLN A 54 18.31 12.63 -8.29
C GLN A 54 17.51 12.50 -9.60
N ILE A 55 17.11 13.63 -10.21
CA ILE A 55 16.35 13.66 -11.46
C ILE A 55 17.04 12.89 -12.60
N GLN A 56 18.38 12.88 -12.63
CA GLN A 56 19.17 12.12 -13.61
C GLN A 56 18.95 10.60 -13.49
N GLY A 57 18.66 10.11 -12.27
CA GLY A 57 18.36 8.70 -12.03
C GLY A 57 17.11 8.20 -12.74
N VAL A 58 16.14 9.09 -13.01
CA VAL A 58 14.93 8.75 -13.77
C VAL A 58 15.27 8.45 -15.22
N TRP A 59 16.15 9.24 -15.83
CA TRP A 59 16.59 9.08 -17.22
C TRP A 59 17.50 7.87 -17.40
N ASN A 60 18.31 7.55 -16.39
CA ASN A 60 19.23 6.43 -16.40
C ASN A 60 18.58 5.09 -16.01
N MET A 61 17.28 5.09 -15.66
CA MET A 61 16.58 3.89 -15.23
C MET A 61 16.39 2.90 -16.39
N ASN A 62 16.71 1.62 -16.14
CA ASN A 62 16.44 0.56 -17.10
C ASN A 62 14.94 0.43 -17.37
N ARG A 63 14.54 0.24 -18.64
CA ARG A 63 13.16 0.02 -19.08
C ARG A 63 12.45 -1.09 -18.32
N ARG A 64 13.17 -2.16 -17.95
CA ARG A 64 12.61 -3.24 -17.14
C ARG A 64 12.19 -2.76 -15.74
N SER A 65 13.07 -2.04 -15.06
CA SER A 65 12.79 -1.47 -13.74
C SER A 65 11.66 -0.45 -13.81
N ALA A 66 11.68 0.40 -14.84
CA ALA A 66 10.60 1.36 -15.10
C ALA A 66 9.25 0.66 -15.26
N GLY A 67 9.18 -0.39 -16.07
CA GLY A 67 7.96 -1.17 -16.29
C GLY A 67 7.45 -1.85 -15.02
N LEU A 68 8.34 -2.43 -14.20
CA LEU A 68 7.95 -3.06 -12.93
C LEU A 68 7.43 -2.04 -11.91
N ILE A 69 8.05 -0.88 -11.78
CA ILE A 69 7.58 0.19 -10.89
C ILE A 69 6.26 0.78 -11.38
N LEU A 70 6.08 0.94 -12.69
CA LEU A 70 4.78 1.36 -13.25
C LEU A 70 3.69 0.33 -13.00
N ALA A 71 3.99 -0.97 -13.15
CA ALA A 71 3.04 -2.03 -12.83
C ALA A 71 2.66 -2.03 -11.33
N GLU A 72 3.63 -1.84 -10.44
CA GLU A 72 3.39 -1.65 -9.00
C GLU A 72 2.47 -0.45 -8.74
N GLY A 73 2.75 0.69 -9.36
CA GLY A 73 1.93 1.90 -9.24
C GLY A 73 0.50 1.73 -9.77
N ILE A 74 0.30 0.94 -10.82
CA ILE A 74 -1.05 0.60 -11.31
C ILE A 74 -1.77 -0.30 -10.31
N CYS A 75 -1.10 -1.35 -9.82
CA CYS A 75 -1.68 -2.31 -8.89
C CYS A 75 -2.02 -1.67 -7.53
N ALA A 76 -1.07 -1.00 -6.90
CA ALA A 76 -1.25 -0.39 -5.57
C ALA A 76 -1.92 0.99 -5.66
N GLY A 77 -1.39 1.86 -6.53
CA GLY A 77 -1.77 3.26 -6.63
C GLY A 77 -3.15 3.50 -7.25
N LEU A 78 -3.49 2.76 -8.32
CA LEU A 78 -4.77 2.89 -9.01
C LEU A 78 -5.78 1.84 -8.55
N LEU A 79 -5.56 0.56 -8.84
CA LEU A 79 -6.54 -0.50 -8.62
C LEU A 79 -6.78 -0.77 -7.13
N GLY A 80 -5.70 -0.92 -6.36
CA GLY A 80 -5.72 -1.19 -4.93
C GLY A 80 -6.37 -0.04 -4.15
N HIS A 81 -5.89 1.20 -4.35
CA HIS A 81 -6.53 2.36 -3.72
C HIS A 81 -7.96 2.59 -4.18
N PHE A 82 -8.29 2.31 -5.45
CA PHE A 82 -9.68 2.41 -5.90
C PHE A 82 -10.57 1.50 -5.06
N ALA A 83 -10.30 0.20 -5.02
CA ALA A 83 -11.07 -0.75 -4.21
C ALA A 83 -11.05 -0.36 -2.71
N TYR A 84 -9.89 0.00 -2.18
CA TYR A 84 -9.71 0.37 -0.78
C TYR A 84 -10.50 1.63 -0.40
N TYR A 85 -10.52 2.69 -1.21
CA TYR A 85 -11.25 3.92 -0.90
C TYR A 85 -12.77 3.74 -1.01
N TYR A 86 -13.25 2.86 -1.90
CA TYR A 86 -14.67 2.48 -1.91
C TYR A 86 -15.06 1.74 -0.62
N ALA A 87 -14.26 0.74 -0.22
CA ALA A 87 -14.47 0.03 1.03
C ALA A 87 -14.36 0.98 2.24
N LEU A 88 -13.36 1.88 2.25
CA LEU A 88 -13.16 2.85 3.31
C LEU A 88 -14.32 3.83 3.41
N LYS A 89 -14.90 4.27 2.29
CA LYS A 89 -16.06 5.15 2.29
C LYS A 89 -17.29 4.45 2.87
N ALA A 90 -17.58 3.22 2.45
CA ALA A 90 -18.78 2.49 2.84
C ALA A 90 -18.69 1.83 4.23
N GLY A 91 -17.53 1.33 4.61
CA GLY A 91 -17.32 0.54 5.83
C GLY A 91 -16.71 1.32 6.99
N GLU A 92 -16.59 0.66 8.14
CA GLU A 92 -15.87 1.20 9.29
C GLU A 92 -14.36 1.25 9.02
N VAL A 93 -13.68 2.29 9.53
CA VAL A 93 -12.25 2.49 9.31
C VAL A 93 -11.44 1.35 9.89
N SER A 94 -11.70 0.98 11.15
CA SER A 94 -10.96 -0.08 11.85
C SER A 94 -11.05 -1.41 11.11
N TYR A 95 -12.25 -1.79 10.68
CA TYR A 95 -12.47 -3.03 9.93
C TYR A 95 -11.81 -2.99 8.55
N THR A 96 -12.02 -1.93 7.77
CA THR A 96 -11.46 -1.80 6.42
C THR A 96 -9.93 -1.85 6.43
N VAL A 97 -9.31 -1.13 7.37
CA VAL A 97 -7.86 -1.07 7.53
C VAL A 97 -7.31 -2.44 7.92
N LEU A 98 -7.97 -3.15 8.84
CA LEU A 98 -7.53 -4.46 9.28
C LEU A 98 -7.63 -5.49 8.15
N LEU A 99 -8.76 -5.53 7.44
CA LEU A 99 -8.93 -6.45 6.33
C LEU A 99 -7.91 -6.15 5.22
N ALA A 100 -7.61 -4.88 4.94
CA ALA A 100 -6.55 -4.50 4.01
C ALA A 100 -5.16 -4.99 4.45
N ARG A 101 -4.91 -5.13 5.76
CA ARG A 101 -3.67 -5.72 6.30
C ARG A 101 -3.54 -7.22 6.13
N SER A 102 -4.54 -7.90 5.55
CA SER A 102 -4.43 -9.28 5.09
C SER A 102 -3.65 -9.43 3.77
N ALA A 103 -3.23 -8.34 3.14
CA ALA A 103 -2.40 -8.32 1.93
C ALA A 103 -1.15 -9.24 1.95
N PRO A 104 -0.45 -9.46 3.09
CA PRO A 104 0.69 -10.38 3.14
C PRO A 104 0.37 -11.80 2.68
N ILE A 105 -0.89 -12.25 2.75
CA ILE A 105 -1.32 -13.57 2.26
C ILE A 105 -1.09 -13.65 0.74
N VAL A 106 -1.56 -12.63 0.01
CA VAL A 106 -1.40 -12.54 -1.44
C VAL A 106 0.08 -12.43 -1.78
N THR A 107 0.84 -11.60 -1.04
CA THR A 107 2.29 -11.48 -1.24
C THR A 107 3.00 -12.81 -1.03
N VAL A 108 2.69 -13.56 0.03
CA VAL A 108 3.29 -14.87 0.32
C VAL A 108 3.03 -15.86 -0.82
N ILE A 109 1.80 -15.93 -1.32
CA ILE A 109 1.43 -16.80 -2.44
C ILE A 109 2.17 -16.40 -3.71
N LEU A 110 2.16 -15.10 -4.04
CA LEU A 110 2.82 -14.60 -5.24
C LEU A 110 4.34 -14.70 -5.16
N SER A 111 4.95 -14.51 -3.99
CA SER A 111 6.39 -14.74 -3.80
C SER A 111 6.76 -16.20 -4.04
N TYR A 112 5.95 -17.15 -3.57
CA TYR A 112 6.16 -18.56 -3.87
C TYR A 112 6.06 -18.85 -5.37
N VAL A 113 5.04 -18.31 -6.05
CA VAL A 113 4.77 -18.60 -7.48
C VAL A 113 5.74 -17.87 -8.43
N ILE A 114 6.03 -16.59 -8.16
CA ILE A 114 6.76 -15.70 -9.09
C ILE A 114 8.26 -15.64 -8.75
N LEU A 115 8.60 -15.52 -7.46
CA LEU A 115 9.99 -15.41 -7.00
C LEU A 115 10.63 -16.77 -6.71
N GLY A 116 9.81 -17.83 -6.58
CA GLY A 116 10.27 -19.18 -6.26
C GLY A 116 10.65 -19.37 -4.79
N ASP A 117 10.26 -18.44 -3.92
CA ASP A 117 10.58 -18.49 -2.49
C ASP A 117 9.88 -19.69 -1.85
N ARG A 118 10.63 -20.56 -1.17
CA ARG A 118 10.04 -21.69 -0.42
C ARG A 118 9.46 -21.20 0.90
N LEU A 119 8.17 -21.43 1.09
CA LEU A 119 7.50 -21.13 2.34
C LEU A 119 7.84 -22.16 3.40
N THR A 120 8.32 -21.67 4.54
CA THR A 120 8.52 -22.50 5.73
C THR A 120 7.18 -22.81 6.41
N PRO A 121 7.03 -23.95 7.09
CA PRO A 121 5.82 -24.26 7.87
C PRO A 121 5.46 -23.16 8.90
N ILE A 122 6.48 -22.48 9.46
CA ILE A 122 6.30 -21.37 10.40
C ILE A 122 5.65 -20.16 9.73
N GLN A 123 6.08 -19.79 8.52
CA GLN A 123 5.47 -18.69 7.76
C GLN A 123 4.01 -18.98 7.41
N ILE A 124 3.68 -20.23 7.09
CA ILE A 124 2.30 -20.66 6.84
C ILE A 124 1.46 -20.51 8.12
N GLY A 125 1.99 -20.94 9.27
CA GLY A 125 1.33 -20.72 10.57
C GLY A 125 1.12 -19.23 10.89
N GLY A 126 2.10 -18.37 10.60
CA GLY A 126 1.98 -16.92 10.75
C GLY A 126 0.87 -16.32 9.87
N VAL A 127 0.77 -16.76 8.61
CA VAL A 127 -0.30 -16.35 7.69
C VAL A 127 -1.68 -16.75 8.24
N ALA A 128 -1.82 -17.98 8.75
CA ALA A 128 -3.06 -18.45 9.35
C ALA A 128 -3.46 -17.63 10.60
N LEU A 129 -2.50 -17.24 11.43
CA LEU A 129 -2.74 -16.37 12.59
C LEU A 129 -3.20 -14.96 12.19
N ILE A 130 -2.58 -14.36 11.17
CA ILE A 130 -2.99 -13.04 10.63
C ILE A 130 -4.44 -13.10 10.13
N LEU A 131 -4.78 -14.16 9.39
CA LEU A 131 -6.15 -14.39 8.90
C LEU A 131 -7.14 -14.51 10.05
N THR A 132 -6.84 -15.36 11.03
CA THR A 132 -7.73 -15.62 12.16
C THR A 132 -7.93 -14.36 12.99
N GLY A 133 -6.87 -13.61 13.29
CA GLY A 133 -6.96 -12.33 13.99
C GLY A 133 -7.77 -11.29 13.21
N SER A 134 -7.65 -11.25 11.88
CA SER A 134 -8.42 -10.34 11.05
C SER A 134 -9.92 -10.64 11.06
N ILE A 135 -10.29 -11.93 11.05
CA ILE A 135 -11.69 -12.38 11.13
C ILE A 135 -12.27 -12.13 12.52
N LEU A 136 -11.51 -12.39 13.59
CA LEU A 136 -11.98 -12.21 14.97
C LEU A 136 -12.36 -10.76 15.28
N MET A 137 -11.67 -9.77 14.72
CA MET A 137 -12.03 -8.36 14.92
C MET A 137 -13.31 -7.93 14.16
N ASN A 138 -13.88 -8.82 13.33
CA ASN A 138 -15.13 -8.59 12.61
C ASN A 138 -16.34 -9.28 13.26
N LEU A 139 -16.10 -10.22 14.17
CA LEU A 139 -17.12 -10.90 14.97
C LEU A 139 -17.46 -10.08 16.21
#